data_AF-A0A6A4TYW2-F1
#
_entry.id   AF-A0A6A4TYW2-F1
#
_cell.length_a   1.000
_cell.length_b   1.000
_cell.length_c   1.000
_cell.angle_alpha   90.00
_cell.angle_beta   90.00
_cell.angle_gamma   90.00
#
_symmetry.space_group_name_H-M   'P 1'
#
loop_
_entity.id
_entity.type
_entity.pdbx_description
1 polymer ?
#
loop_
_entity_poly.entity_id
_entity_poly.type
_entity_poly.pdbx_seq_one_letter_code
_entity_poly.pdbx_strand_id
1 'polypeptide(L)'
;MAETELDRAEKRYAQAKARLLALKNREATKARKLDTRRKIILGGALVDLAERDSNAAAMIERLIRNLPREQDRKAFEGWDAKQPAKAEDPTAPPSAAPGSALPASLQKRTQHLASSKSQPS
;
A
#
# COMPACT_ATOMS: atom_id res chain seq x y z
N MET A 1 -29.38 -22.29 35.83
CA MET A 1 -29.57 -23.16 34.65
C MET A 1 -28.21 -23.77 34.34
N ALA A 2 -28.00 -25.06 34.63
CA ALA A 2 -26.74 -25.73 34.33
C ALA A 2 -26.62 -25.89 32.81
N GLU A 3 -25.45 -25.58 32.25
CA GLU A 3 -25.15 -25.83 30.84
C GLU A 3 -25.44 -27.30 30.52
N THR A 4 -26.26 -27.50 29.50
CA THR A 4 -26.59 -28.85 29.05
C THR A 4 -25.39 -29.46 28.33
N GLU A 5 -25.30 -30.78 28.30
CA GLU A 5 -24.25 -31.48 27.50
C GLU A 5 -24.31 -31.06 26.02
N LEU A 6 -25.50 -30.71 25.54
CA LEU A 6 -25.74 -30.18 24.21
C LEU A 6 -25.05 -28.82 24.01
N ASP A 7 -25.18 -27.88 24.95
CA ASP A 7 -24.48 -26.58 24.89
C ASP A 7 -22.95 -26.75 24.84
N ARG A 8 -22.41 -27.71 25.60
CA ARG A 8 -20.97 -27.99 25.58
C ARG A 8 -20.52 -28.60 24.25
N ALA A 9 -21.32 -29.49 23.66
CA ALA A 9 -21.05 -30.08 22.36
C ALA A 9 -21.09 -29.02 21.25
N GLU A 10 -22.10 -28.15 21.25
CA GLU A 10 -22.22 -27.05 20.30
C GLU A 10 -21.06 -26.06 20.40
N LYS A 11 -20.64 -25.68 21.62
CA LYS A 11 -19.48 -24.82 21.84
C LYS A 11 -18.20 -25.43 21.26
N ARG A 12 -17.97 -26.73 21.46
CA ARG A 12 -16.81 -27.44 20.89
C ARG A 12 -16.86 -27.48 19.37
N TYR A 13 -18.03 -27.74 18.79
CA TYR A 13 -18.22 -27.74 17.34
C TYR A 13 -17.98 -26.35 16.73
N ALA A 14 -18.56 -25.30 17.33
CA ALA A 14 -18.34 -23.92 16.91
C ALA A 14 -16.86 -23.53 16.97
N GLN A 15 -16.15 -23.93 18.03
CA GLN A 15 -14.72 -23.68 18.16
C GLN A 15 -13.90 -24.45 17.10
N ALA A 16 -14.21 -25.73 16.85
CA ALA A 16 -13.56 -26.52 15.82
C ALA A 16 -13.79 -25.95 14.42
N LYS A 17 -15.02 -25.53 14.12
CA LYS A 17 -15.39 -24.87 12.86
C LYS A 17 -14.67 -23.53 12.69
N ALA A 18 -14.57 -22.72 13.75
CA ALA A 18 -13.82 -21.47 13.73
C ALA A 18 -12.33 -21.69 13.46
N ARG A 19 -11.72 -22.71 14.07
CA ARG A 19 -10.32 -23.09 13.82
C ARG A 19 -10.11 -23.53 12.37
N LEU A 20 -11.02 -24.35 11.83
CA LEU A 20 -10.97 -24.80 10.44
C LEU A 20 -11.06 -23.61 9.47
N LEU A 21 -11.98 -22.68 9.71
CA LEU A 21 -12.12 -21.47 8.90
C LEU A 21 -10.87 -20.59 8.97
N ALA A 22 -10.27 -20.43 10.15
CA ALA A 22 -9.03 -19.68 10.33
C ALA A 22 -7.87 -20.30 9.54
N LEU A 23 -7.75 -21.63 9.52
CA LEU A 23 -6.73 -22.33 8.72
C LEU A 23 -6.96 -22.14 7.22
N LYS A 24 -8.19 -22.32 6.73
CA LYS A 24 -8.54 -22.05 5.33
C LYS A 24 -8.23 -20.62 4.92
N ASN A 25 -8.55 -19.65 5.76
CA ASN A 25 -8.28 -18.23 5.51
C ASN A 25 -6.78 -17.93 5.45
N ARG A 26 -5.96 -18.60 6.28
CA ARG A 26 -4.50 -18.49 6.22
C ARG A 26 -3.95 -19.05 4.92
N GLU A 27 -4.42 -20.20 4.47
CA GLU A 27 -4.00 -20.80 3.20
C GLU A 27 -4.40 -19.94 2.00
N ALA A 28 -5.65 -19.48 1.95
CA ALA A 28 -6.12 -18.55 0.91
C ALA A 28 -5.30 -17.26 0.90
N THR A 29 -4.90 -16.75 2.06
CA THR A 29 -4.05 -15.56 2.16
C THR A 29 -2.63 -15.83 1.66
N LYS A 30 -2.03 -16.98 2.00
CA LYS A 30 -0.71 -17.39 1.47
C LYS A 30 -0.76 -17.55 -0.05
N ALA A 31 -1.79 -18.19 -0.58
CA ALA A 31 -1.99 -18.37 -2.02
C ALA A 31 -2.11 -17.02 -2.73
N ARG A 32 -2.93 -16.09 -2.21
CA ARG A 32 -3.05 -14.74 -2.75
C ARG A 32 -1.73 -13.98 -2.74
N LYS A 33 -0.95 -14.05 -1.64
CA LYS A 33 0.37 -13.40 -1.57
C LYS A 33 1.34 -13.91 -2.64
N LEU A 34 1.40 -15.23 -2.83
CA LEU A 34 2.25 -15.84 -3.85
C LEU A 34 1.78 -15.48 -5.26
N ASP A 35 0.46 -15.48 -5.50
CA ASP A 35 -0.12 -15.08 -6.78
C ASP A 35 0.17 -13.60 -7.11
N THR A 36 -0.02 -12.69 -6.16
CA THR A 36 0.36 -11.27 -6.31
C THR A 36 1.85 -11.15 -6.63
N ARG A 37 2.73 -11.89 -5.94
CA ARG A 37 4.17 -11.86 -6.22
C ARG A 37 4.49 -12.34 -7.64
N ARG A 38 3.87 -13.42 -8.10
CA ARG A 38 4.06 -13.93 -9.48
C ARG A 38 3.63 -12.92 -10.52
N LYS A 39 2.46 -12.28 -10.32
CA LYS A 39 1.94 -11.24 -11.22
C LYS A 39 2.86 -10.03 -11.30
N ILE A 40 3.39 -9.56 -10.17
CA ILE A 40 4.33 -8.43 -10.13
C ILE A 40 5.62 -8.78 -10.88
N ILE A 41 6.23 -9.95 -10.59
CA ILE A 41 7.49 -10.36 -11.21
C ILE A 41 7.31 -10.53 -12.73
N LEU A 42 6.26 -11.23 -13.15
CA LEU A 42 5.99 -11.45 -14.57
C LEU A 42 5.65 -10.13 -15.27
N GLY A 43 4.87 -9.26 -14.63
CA GLY A 43 4.54 -7.94 -15.16
C GLY A 43 5.79 -7.09 -15.41
N GLY A 44 6.69 -6.99 -14.43
CA GLY A 44 7.96 -6.29 -14.59
C GLY A 44 8.80 -6.87 -15.74
N ALA A 45 8.96 -8.20 -15.79
CA ALA A 45 9.71 -8.85 -16.86
C ALA A 45 9.12 -8.63 -18.26
N LEU A 46 7.79 -8.54 -18.39
CA LEU A 46 7.12 -8.23 -19.65
C LEU A 46 7.34 -6.78 -20.09
N VAL A 47 7.35 -5.84 -19.14
CA VAL A 47 7.68 -4.43 -19.41
C VAL A 47 9.14 -4.31 -19.87
N ASP A 48 10.08 -4.93 -19.14
CA ASP A 48 11.50 -4.96 -19.53
C ASP A 48 11.73 -5.57 -20.93
N LEU A 49 10.94 -6.58 -21.30
CA LEU A 49 10.99 -7.19 -22.62
C LEU A 49 10.48 -6.23 -23.71
N ALA A 50 9.39 -5.50 -23.43
CA ALA A 50 8.80 -4.57 -24.38
C ALA A 50 9.70 -3.36 -24.69
N GLU A 51 10.60 -2.99 -23.79
CA GLU A 51 11.62 -1.96 -24.06
C GLU A 51 12.60 -2.38 -25.18
N ARG A 52 12.82 -3.68 -25.35
CA ARG A 52 13.85 -4.23 -26.27
C ARG A 52 13.26 -4.90 -27.51
N ASP A 53 12.05 -5.43 -27.41
CA ASP A 53 11.36 -6.14 -28.47
C ASP A 53 10.04 -5.43 -28.85
N SER A 54 10.01 -4.89 -30.07
CA SER A 54 8.83 -4.19 -30.62
C SER A 54 7.60 -5.09 -30.76
N ASN A 55 7.77 -6.40 -30.97
CA ASN A 55 6.66 -7.35 -31.05
C ASN A 55 6.04 -7.56 -29.66
N ALA A 56 6.87 -7.63 -28.62
CA ALA A 56 6.40 -7.72 -27.25
C ALA A 56 5.64 -6.44 -26.83
N ALA A 57 6.16 -5.26 -27.18
CA ALA A 57 5.46 -4.00 -26.95
C ALA A 57 4.08 -3.96 -27.65
N ALA A 58 4.02 -4.33 -28.94
CA ALA A 58 2.75 -4.37 -29.68
C ALA A 58 1.75 -5.37 -29.08
N MET A 59 2.23 -6.51 -28.57
CA MET A 59 1.41 -7.49 -27.86
C MET A 59 0.82 -6.89 -26.58
N ILE A 60 1.62 -6.20 -25.76
CA ILE A 60 1.19 -5.57 -24.50
C ILE A 60 0.15 -4.48 -24.77
N GLU A 61 0.40 -3.60 -25.75
CA GLU A 61 -0.56 -2.58 -26.14
C GLU A 61 -1.91 -3.19 -26.57
N ARG A 62 -1.87 -4.29 -27.34
CA ARG A 62 -3.09 -5.01 -27.75
C ARG A 62 -3.83 -5.59 -26.55
N LEU A 63 -3.12 -6.08 -25.54
CA LEU A 63 -3.76 -6.56 -24.30
C LEU A 63 -4.45 -5.41 -23.57
N ILE A 64 -3.77 -4.27 -23.39
CA ILE A 64 -4.29 -3.07 -22.71
C ILE A 64 -5.56 -2.54 -23.40
N ARG A 65 -5.55 -2.43 -24.74
CA ARG A 65 -6.73 -1.98 -25.50
C ARG A 65 -7.94 -2.89 -25.35
N ASN A 66 -7.73 -4.19 -25.14
CA ASN A 66 -8.78 -5.20 -25.01
C ASN A 66 -9.22 -5.47 -23.56
N LEU A 67 -8.73 -4.68 -22.58
CA LEU A 67 -9.18 -4.84 -21.19
C LEU A 67 -10.68 -4.55 -21.07
N PRO A 68 -11.47 -5.41 -20.41
CA PRO A 68 -12.93 -5.28 -20.37
C PRO A 68 -13.39 -4.08 -19.52
N ARG A 69 -12.61 -3.70 -18.50
CA ARG A 69 -12.94 -2.62 -17.57
C ARG A 69 -12.30 -1.32 -18.03
N GLU A 70 -13.11 -0.27 -18.16
CA GLU A 70 -12.63 1.04 -18.59
C GLU A 70 -11.68 1.68 -17.57
N GLN A 71 -11.95 1.50 -16.27
CA GLN A 71 -11.09 1.99 -15.20
C GLN A 71 -9.68 1.40 -15.29
N ASP A 72 -9.57 0.12 -15.65
CA ASP A 72 -8.28 -0.54 -15.81
C ASP A 72 -7.56 0.00 -17.07
N ARG A 73 -8.29 0.31 -18.16
CA ARG A 73 -7.70 0.98 -19.35
C ARG A 73 -7.19 2.38 -19.02
N LYS A 74 -7.93 3.15 -18.22
CA LYS A 74 -7.53 4.49 -17.78
C LYS A 74 -6.22 4.50 -16.99
N ALA A 75 -5.91 3.41 -16.28
CA ALA A 75 -4.65 3.27 -15.56
C ALA A 75 -3.41 3.26 -16.49
N PHE A 76 -3.60 3.04 -17.79
CA PHE A 76 -2.54 3.03 -18.80
C PHE A 76 -2.57 4.26 -19.74
N GLU A 77 -3.43 5.26 -19.49
CA GLU A 77 -3.45 6.49 -20.30
C GLU A 77 -2.12 7.27 -20.12
N GLY A 78 -1.48 7.62 -21.24
CA GLY A 78 -0.19 8.33 -21.24
C GLY A 78 1.03 7.47 -20.92
N TRP A 79 0.85 6.16 -20.72
CA TRP A 79 1.95 5.21 -20.53
C TRP A 79 2.36 4.56 -21.87
N ASP A 80 3.66 4.56 -22.16
CA ASP A 80 4.25 3.93 -23.36
C ASP A 80 5.19 2.80 -22.93
N ALA A 81 4.87 1.57 -23.35
CA ALA A 81 5.65 0.38 -23.04
C ALA A 81 7.05 0.35 -23.69
N LYS A 82 7.32 1.21 -24.69
CA LYS A 82 8.63 1.34 -25.34
C LYS A 82 9.51 2.41 -24.70
N GLN A 83 8.94 3.30 -23.90
CA GLN A 83 9.73 4.32 -23.24
C GLN A 83 10.24 3.76 -21.91
N PRO A 84 11.57 3.63 -21.72
CA PRO A 84 12.09 3.41 -20.39
C PRO A 84 11.58 4.58 -19.54
N ALA A 85 10.98 4.28 -18.39
CA ALA A 85 10.55 5.29 -17.44
C ALA A 85 11.74 6.24 -17.26
N LYS A 86 11.62 7.48 -17.79
CA LYS A 86 12.63 8.50 -17.56
C LYS A 86 12.82 8.53 -16.07
N ALA A 87 14.02 8.15 -15.62
CA ALA A 87 14.44 8.39 -14.26
C ALA A 87 14.32 9.91 -14.09
N GLU A 88 13.24 10.38 -13.47
CA GLU A 88 13.27 11.68 -12.84
C GLU A 88 14.34 11.55 -11.76
N ASP A 89 15.54 12.06 -12.07
CA ASP A 89 16.63 12.17 -11.13
C ASP A 89 16.11 12.85 -9.86
N PRO A 90 16.21 12.23 -8.67
CA PRO A 90 15.99 12.94 -7.42
C PRO A 90 17.24 13.76 -7.09
N THR A 91 17.64 14.66 -8.00
CA THR A 91 18.78 15.56 -7.78
C THR A 91 18.38 17.00 -8.02
N ALA A 92 17.68 17.56 -7.04
CA ALA A 92 17.87 18.94 -6.67
C ALA A 92 17.72 19.05 -5.15
N PRO A 93 18.81 19.12 -4.37
CA PRO A 93 18.69 19.58 -2.99
C PRO A 93 18.12 21.00 -3.00
N PRO A 94 17.14 21.35 -2.13
CA PRO A 94 16.75 22.74 -1.96
C PRO A 94 17.97 23.49 -1.42
N SER A 95 18.57 24.29 -2.31
CA SER A 95 19.60 25.27 -1.99
C SER A 95 19.13 26.12 -0.82
N ALA A 96 19.93 26.08 0.25
CA ALA A 96 20.06 27.01 1.36
C ALA A 96 18.87 27.92 1.72
N ALA A 97 18.44 27.78 2.98
CA ALA A 97 17.55 28.65 3.71
C ALA A 97 17.81 30.16 3.50
N PRO A 98 16.75 30.96 3.61
CA PRO A 98 16.83 32.11 4.49
C PRO A 98 15.66 32.13 5.48
N GLY A 99 15.97 32.50 6.71
CA GLY A 99 14.99 33.13 7.60
C GLY A 99 14.23 32.18 8.51
N SER A 100 14.72 32.10 9.75
CA SER A 100 13.90 31.86 10.93
C SER A 100 12.60 32.67 10.88
N ALA A 101 11.47 31.99 10.65
CA ALA A 101 10.16 32.48 11.04
C ALA A 101 9.35 31.29 11.57
N LEU A 102 9.41 31.10 12.88
CA LEU A 102 8.51 30.20 13.60
C LEU A 102 7.05 30.58 13.28
N PRO A 103 6.15 29.60 13.03
CA PRO A 103 4.75 29.90 12.84
C PRO A 103 4.18 30.52 14.13
N ALA A 104 3.52 31.67 14.00
CA ALA A 104 2.91 32.44 15.09
C ALA A 104 1.82 31.70 15.89
N SER A 105 1.50 30.46 15.52
CA SER A 105 0.49 29.62 16.18
C SER A 105 0.98 28.89 17.44
N LEU A 106 2.27 28.96 17.79
CA LEU A 106 2.85 28.31 18.98
C LEU A 106 3.30 29.26 20.10
N GLN A 107 3.23 30.58 19.91
CA GLN A 107 3.64 31.57 20.94
C GLN A 107 2.62 31.79 22.05
N LYS A 108 1.35 31.37 21.88
CA LYS A 108 0.31 31.61 22.89
C LYS A 108 0.24 30.57 24.01
N ARG A 109 1.09 29.53 24.00
CA ARG A 109 1.07 28.49 25.06
C ARG A 109 2.27 28.50 26.01
N THR A 110 3.27 29.34 25.75
CA THR A 110 4.49 29.41 26.58
C THR A 110 4.54 30.61 27.53
N GLN A 111 3.53 31.50 27.50
CA GLN A 111 3.46 32.65 28.41
C GLN A 111 2.85 32.31 29.79
N HIS A 112 2.21 31.14 29.95
CA HIS A 112 1.58 30.76 31.22
C HIS A 112 2.43 29.88 32.15
N LEU A 113 3.63 29.45 31.74
CA LEU A 113 4.50 28.61 32.59
C LEU A 113 5.72 29.34 33.17
N ALA A 114 6.00 30.57 32.76
CA ALA A 114 7.19 31.33 33.19
C ALA A 114 6.92 32.38 34.29
N SER A 115 5.70 32.47 34.85
CA SER A 115 5.36 33.43 35.92
C SER A 115 5.03 32.81 37.28
N SER A 116 5.27 31.51 37.48
CA SER A 116 5.08 30.86 38.80
C SER A 116 6.33 30.10 39.23
N LYS A 117 7.49 30.76 39.19
CA LYS A 117 8.67 30.33 39.96
C LYS A 117 9.60 31.50 40.24
N SER A 118 9.11 32.46 41.03
CA SER A 118 9.97 33.45 41.69
C SER A 118 9.21 34.13 42.81
N GLN A 119 9.20 33.52 44.00
CA GLN A 119 9.40 34.27 45.25
C GLN A 119 10.11 33.37 46.26
N PRO A 120 11.33 33.73 46.68
CA PRO A 120 11.99 33.20 47.86
C PRO A 120 11.78 34.10 49.09
N SER A 121 11.88 33.45 50.26
CA SER A 121 11.95 33.98 51.65
C SER A 121 10.68 34.53 52.27
#